data_AF-A0A6P6VES2-F1
#
_entry.id   AF-A0A6P6VES2-F1
#
_cell.length_a   1.000
_cell.length_b   1.000
_cell.length_c   1.000
_cell.angle_alpha   90.00
_cell.angle_beta   90.00
_cell.angle_gamma   90.00
#
_symmetry.space_group_name_H-M   'P 1'
#
loop_
_entity.id
_entity.type
_entity.pdbx_description
1 polymer ?
#
loop_
_entity_poly.entity_id
_entity_poly.type
_entity_poly.pdbx_seq_one_letter_code
_entity_poly.pdbx_strand_id
1 'polypeptide(L)'
;MDLLRFKFVLISIFSLAKINLVLGHIGTATSYNPPYTPTKCGGNRNDQFPAGNLFVAVSEGLWDNGAACGRRYRLRCLSGSNKPCRDIGTTIDVRVVDFCPRRPCPSTIVLSSDAFAAISRNPDAKINIEYIQI
;
A
#
# COMPACT_ATOMS: atom_id res chain seq x y z
N MET A 1 -26.08 -29.38 -38.45
CA MET A 1 -26.25 -28.59 -37.20
C MET A 1 -24.91 -28.35 -36.50
N ASP A 2 -23.80 -28.57 -37.19
CA ASP A 2 -22.49 -28.82 -36.58
C ASP A 2 -21.60 -27.58 -36.64
N LEU A 3 -21.71 -26.79 -37.72
CA LEU A 3 -20.97 -25.54 -37.88
C LEU A 3 -21.45 -24.45 -36.91
N LEU A 4 -22.76 -24.42 -36.61
CA LEU A 4 -23.35 -23.44 -35.69
C LEU A 4 -22.94 -23.74 -34.24
N ARG A 5 -22.96 -25.02 -33.83
CA ARG A 5 -22.46 -25.46 -32.52
C ARG A 5 -20.96 -25.19 -32.34
N PHE A 6 -20.16 -25.40 -33.37
CA PHE A 6 -18.72 -25.12 -33.34
C PHE A 6 -18.42 -23.63 -33.15
N LYS A 7 -19.19 -22.75 -33.83
CA LYS A 7 -19.09 -21.29 -33.65
C LYS A 7 -19.51 -20.84 -32.25
N PHE A 8 -20.57 -21.43 -31.68
CA PHE A 8 -20.98 -21.13 -30.30
C PHE A 8 -19.92 -21.56 -29.27
N VAL A 9 -19.27 -22.71 -29.47
CA VAL A 9 -18.15 -23.15 -28.61
C VAL A 9 -16.95 -22.18 -28.74
N LEU A 10 -16.59 -21.77 -29.96
CA LEU A 10 -15.49 -20.83 -30.18
C LEU A 10 -15.74 -19.44 -29.58
N ILE A 11 -16.96 -18.90 -29.70
CA ILE A 11 -17.35 -17.61 -29.11
C ILE A 11 -17.38 -17.70 -27.57
N SER A 12 -17.81 -18.86 -27.02
CA SER A 12 -17.78 -19.11 -25.58
C SER A 12 -16.35 -19.14 -25.04
N ILE A 13 -15.39 -19.73 -25.76
CA ILE A 13 -13.97 -19.79 -25.37
C ILE A 13 -13.32 -18.41 -25.41
N PHE A 14 -13.67 -17.56 -26.39
CA PHE A 14 -13.17 -16.18 -26.48
C PHE A 14 -13.72 -15.24 -25.39
N SER A 15 -14.79 -15.67 -24.72
CA SER A 15 -15.47 -14.94 -23.65
C SER A 15 -15.03 -15.37 -22.24
N LEU A 16 -14.13 -16.35 -22.11
CA LEU A 16 -13.57 -16.76 -20.82
C LEU A 16 -12.58 -15.70 -20.32
N ALA A 17 -13.16 -14.75 -19.59
CA ALA A 17 -12.61 -14.07 -18.43
C ALA A 17 -11.31 -13.27 -18.65
N LYS A 18 -11.48 -11.95 -18.80
CA LYS A 18 -10.52 -10.99 -18.24
C LYS A 18 -10.51 -11.16 -16.71
N ILE A 19 -9.81 -12.18 -16.23
CA ILE A 19 -9.49 -12.30 -14.81
C ILE A 19 -8.41 -11.25 -14.55
N ASN A 20 -8.80 -10.07 -14.09
CA ASN A 20 -7.84 -9.10 -13.59
C ASN A 20 -7.25 -9.68 -12.29
N LEU A 21 -6.18 -10.48 -12.43
CA LEU A 21 -5.41 -10.96 -11.30
C LEU A 21 -4.64 -9.75 -10.74
N VAL A 22 -5.24 -9.06 -9.77
CA VAL A 22 -4.55 -8.02 -9.02
C VAL A 22 -3.66 -8.74 -8.01
N LEU A 23 -2.37 -8.88 -8.33
CA LEU A 23 -1.40 -9.47 -7.42
C LEU A 23 -1.05 -8.46 -6.33
N GLY A 24 -1.46 -8.75 -5.10
CA GLY A 24 -0.99 -8.05 -3.90
C GLY A 24 0.49 -8.28 -3.67
N HIS A 25 1.24 -7.22 -3.39
CA HIS A 25 2.61 -7.33 -2.92
C HIS A 25 2.62 -7.53 -1.40
N ILE A 26 3.54 -8.35 -0.90
CA ILE A 26 3.74 -8.55 0.53
C ILE A 26 4.93 -7.71 0.99
N GLY A 27 4.78 -7.05 2.13
CA GLY A 27 5.82 -6.25 2.73
C GLY A 27 5.68 -6.15 4.24
N THR A 28 6.52 -5.30 4.83
CA THR A 28 6.39 -4.94 6.24
C THR A 28 6.05 -3.47 6.38
N ALA A 29 5.42 -3.14 7.50
CA ALA A 29 5.09 -1.77 7.88
C ALA A 29 5.43 -1.47 9.34
N THR A 30 5.80 -0.22 9.58
CA THR A 30 6.02 0.40 10.89
C THR A 30 5.44 1.82 10.86
N SER A 31 5.42 2.51 12.00
CA SER A 31 5.00 3.91 12.10
C SER A 31 6.19 4.85 12.31
N TYR A 32 5.99 6.14 12.05
CA TYR A 32 6.89 7.20 12.49
C TYR A 32 6.11 8.42 12.98
N ASN A 33 6.71 9.14 13.92
CA ASN A 33 6.12 10.30 14.56
C ASN A 33 6.56 11.61 13.89
N PRO A 34 5.80 12.71 14.08
CA PRO A 34 6.23 14.04 13.66
C PRO A 34 7.60 14.44 14.27
N PRO A 35 8.32 15.41 13.67
CA PRO A 35 7.89 16.22 12.51
C PRO A 35 7.91 15.43 11.20
N TYR A 36 6.87 15.63 10.37
CA TYR A 36 6.73 14.96 9.07
C TYR A 36 7.39 15.70 7.90
N THR A 37 7.80 16.95 8.12
CA THR A 37 8.52 17.78 7.15
C THR A 37 9.96 18.00 7.62
N PRO A 38 10.90 18.27 6.68
CA PRO A 38 10.72 18.24 5.23
C PRO A 38 10.68 16.81 4.68
N THR A 39 9.85 16.57 3.67
CA THR A 39 9.85 15.32 2.91
C THR A 39 10.70 15.43 1.64
N LYS A 40 11.07 14.29 1.05
CA LYS A 40 11.73 14.23 -0.26
C LYS A 40 10.81 14.57 -1.43
N CYS A 41 9.50 14.44 -1.31
CA CYS A 41 8.57 14.77 -2.40
C CYS A 41 8.16 16.24 -2.42
N GLY A 42 7.79 16.79 -1.26
CA GLY A 42 7.20 18.12 -1.13
C GLY A 42 7.97 19.11 -0.27
N GLY A 43 9.07 18.69 0.37
CA GLY A 43 9.81 19.54 1.30
C GLY A 43 8.93 19.95 2.47
N ASN A 44 8.89 21.26 2.75
CA ASN A 44 8.10 21.84 3.85
C ASN A 44 6.65 22.17 3.49
N ARG A 45 6.20 21.78 2.30
CA ARG A 45 4.83 22.08 1.85
C ARG A 45 3.80 21.26 2.62
N ASN A 46 2.85 21.91 3.27
CA ASN A 46 1.80 21.20 4.02
C ASN A 46 0.70 20.61 3.13
N ASP A 47 0.51 21.13 1.92
CA ASP A 47 -0.51 20.67 0.96
C ASP A 47 -0.21 19.29 0.35
N GLN A 48 0.97 18.71 0.64
CA GLN A 48 1.32 17.36 0.21
C GLN A 48 0.59 16.26 1.01
N PHE A 49 0.18 16.56 2.25
CA PHE A 49 -0.41 15.57 3.15
C PHE A 49 -1.91 15.40 2.83
N PRO A 50 -2.37 14.16 2.56
CA PRO A 50 -3.79 13.89 2.33
C PRO A 50 -4.61 14.00 3.61
N ALA A 51 -5.93 14.08 3.46
CA ALA A 51 -6.88 14.11 4.58
C ALA A 51 -6.67 12.93 5.55
N GLY A 52 -6.82 13.19 6.84
CA GLY A 52 -6.60 12.21 7.90
C GLY A 52 -5.15 11.75 8.04
N ASN A 53 -4.20 12.50 7.48
CA ASN A 53 -2.77 12.16 7.46
C ASN A 53 -2.50 10.75 6.92
N LEU A 54 -3.31 10.27 5.96
CA LEU A 54 -3.15 8.94 5.36
C LEU A 54 -2.01 8.90 4.35
N PHE A 55 -0.78 9.04 4.83
CA PHE A 55 0.44 9.05 4.01
C PHE A 55 1.53 8.14 4.54
N VAL A 56 2.52 7.90 3.68
CA VAL A 56 3.65 7.03 3.96
C VAL A 56 4.98 7.58 3.44
N ALA A 57 6.05 7.19 4.10
CA ALA A 57 7.38 7.12 3.52
C ALA A 57 7.65 5.70 3.01
N VAL A 58 8.39 5.55 1.91
CA VAL A 58 8.69 4.23 1.33
C VAL A 58 10.16 3.89 1.39
N SER A 59 10.48 2.59 1.43
CA SER A 59 11.88 2.11 1.42
C SER A 59 12.56 2.29 0.06
N GLU A 60 13.85 1.99 0.02
CA GLU A 60 14.70 2.01 -1.17
C GLU A 60 14.11 1.20 -2.34
N GLY A 61 13.50 0.05 -2.03
CA GLY A 61 12.92 -0.83 -3.05
C GLY A 61 11.65 -0.28 -3.72
N LEU A 62 11.00 0.71 -3.10
CA LEU A 62 9.80 1.35 -3.63
C LEU A 62 10.03 2.81 -4.06
N TRP A 63 11.12 3.44 -3.61
CA TRP A 63 11.37 4.87 -3.81
C TRP A 63 11.47 5.28 -5.28
N ASP A 64 11.99 4.39 -6.13
CA ASP A 64 12.05 4.56 -7.58
C ASP A 64 12.63 5.92 -8.02
N ASN A 65 13.75 6.30 -7.38
CA ASN A 65 14.42 7.59 -7.59
C ASN A 65 13.48 8.82 -7.55
N GLY A 66 12.47 8.79 -6.67
CA GLY A 66 11.49 9.85 -6.50
C GLY A 66 10.24 9.74 -7.39
N ALA A 67 10.21 8.81 -8.36
CA ALA A 67 9.00 8.53 -9.14
C ALA A 67 7.87 7.94 -8.30
N ALA A 68 8.16 7.52 -7.05
CA ALA A 68 7.17 7.10 -6.07
C ALA A 68 6.31 8.25 -5.52
N CYS A 69 6.76 9.49 -5.60
CA CYS A 69 6.04 10.63 -5.05
C CYS A 69 4.61 10.74 -5.59
N GLY A 70 3.64 10.80 -4.68
CA GLY A 70 2.22 10.87 -5.02
C GLY A 70 1.56 9.54 -5.39
N ARG A 71 2.31 8.44 -5.57
CA ARG A 71 1.73 7.09 -5.76
C ARG A 71 0.80 6.76 -4.60
N ARG A 72 -0.28 6.05 -4.91
CA ARG A 72 -1.24 5.61 -3.90
C ARG A 72 -1.19 4.10 -3.76
N TYR A 73 -1.33 3.65 -2.51
CA TYR A 73 -1.39 2.24 -2.19
C TYR A 73 -2.63 1.95 -1.35
N ARG A 74 -3.31 0.87 -1.67
CA ARG A 74 -4.26 0.24 -0.73
C ARG A 74 -3.50 -0.77 0.11
N LEU A 75 -3.56 -0.62 1.43
CA LEU A 75 -2.84 -1.42 2.41
C LEU A 75 -3.81 -2.26 3.24
N ARG A 76 -3.38 -3.46 3.64
CA ARG A 76 -4.07 -4.33 4.60
C ARG A 76 -3.08 -4.91 5.60
N CYS A 77 -3.40 -4.86 6.90
CA CYS A 77 -2.63 -5.58 7.92
C CYS A 77 -2.95 -7.08 7.85
N LEU A 78 -1.90 -7.90 7.73
CA LEU A 78 -2.04 -9.37 7.68
C LEU A 78 -1.74 -10.01 9.04
N SER A 79 -0.65 -9.60 9.66
CA SER A 79 -0.18 -10.17 10.92
C SER A 79 0.88 -9.30 11.60
N GLY A 80 1.29 -9.69 12.81
CA GLY A 80 2.41 -9.10 13.54
C GLY A 80 2.50 -9.72 14.93
N SER A 81 3.59 -9.41 15.65
CA SER A 81 3.78 -9.91 17.03
C SER A 81 2.70 -9.35 17.96
N ASN A 82 2.15 -10.20 18.83
CA ASN A 82 1.05 -9.87 19.76
C ASN A 82 -0.25 -9.41 19.08
N LYS A 83 -0.55 -9.90 17.87
CA LYS A 83 -1.80 -9.65 17.13
C LYS A 83 -2.14 -8.14 17.03
N PRO A 84 -1.26 -7.33 16.41
CA PRO A 84 -1.38 -5.89 16.45
C PRO A 84 -2.44 -5.36 15.49
N CYS A 85 -2.87 -6.13 14.47
CA CYS A 85 -3.85 -5.66 13.50
C CYS A 85 -5.18 -5.28 14.18
N ARG A 86 -5.79 -4.17 13.74
CA ARG A 86 -7.06 -3.68 14.31
C ARG A 86 -8.20 -4.64 14.07
N ASP A 87 -8.59 -4.82 12.83
CA ASP A 87 -9.58 -5.81 12.42
C ASP A 87 -9.06 -6.56 11.19
N ILE A 88 -9.33 -7.86 11.13
CA ILE A 88 -8.95 -8.67 9.97
C ILE A 88 -9.76 -8.18 8.77
N GLY A 89 -9.08 -7.68 7.74
CA GLY A 89 -9.71 -7.21 6.50
C GLY A 89 -9.83 -5.69 6.36
N THR A 90 -9.55 -4.90 7.41
CA THR A 90 -9.52 -3.43 7.29
C THR A 90 -8.43 -3.00 6.32
N THR A 91 -8.82 -2.17 5.35
CA THR A 91 -7.90 -1.60 4.35
C THR A 91 -7.90 -0.09 4.43
N ILE A 92 -6.76 0.52 4.09
CA ILE A 92 -6.61 1.98 4.01
C ILE A 92 -5.94 2.35 2.70
N ASP A 93 -6.32 3.50 2.15
CA ASP A 93 -5.68 4.07 0.97
C ASP A 93 -4.73 5.19 1.42
N VAL A 94 -3.44 5.03 1.13
CA VAL A 94 -2.39 5.97 1.52
C VAL A 94 -1.70 6.60 0.34
N ARG A 95 -1.07 7.76 0.54
CA ARG A 95 -0.24 8.45 -0.46
C ARG A 95 1.24 8.43 -0.05
N VAL A 96 2.14 8.15 -0.99
CA VAL A 96 3.57 8.32 -0.79
C VAL A 96 3.92 9.81 -0.80
N VAL A 97 4.49 10.28 0.30
CA VAL A 97 4.93 11.68 0.45
C VAL A 97 6.42 11.80 0.76
N ASP A 98 7.09 10.71 1.12
CA ASP A 98 8.49 10.78 1.53
C ASP A 98 9.30 9.52 1.17
N PHE A 99 10.61 9.68 1.21
CA PHE A 99 11.56 8.59 1.25
C PHE A 99 11.92 8.29 2.69
N CYS A 100 11.98 7.01 3.05
CA CYS A 100 12.29 6.58 4.40
C CYS A 100 13.54 7.29 4.98
N PRO A 101 13.40 8.08 6.06
CA PRO A 101 14.48 8.92 6.57
C PRO A 101 15.54 8.14 7.36
N ARG A 102 15.17 6.97 7.92
CA ARG A 102 16.08 6.10 8.68
C ARG A 102 16.78 5.12 7.75
N ARG A 103 18.08 4.88 7.99
CA ARG A 103 18.92 3.93 7.23
C ARG A 103 19.54 2.87 8.16
N PRO A 104 19.34 1.57 7.90
CA PRO A 104 18.43 1.02 6.89
C PRO A 104 16.96 1.35 7.20
N CYS A 105 16.11 1.38 6.17
CA CYS A 105 14.69 1.60 6.41
C CYS A 105 14.10 0.45 7.26
N PRO A 106 13.33 0.71 8.32
CA PRO A 106 12.87 -0.34 9.24
C PRO A 106 11.83 -1.30 8.61
N SER A 107 11.17 -0.87 7.54
CA SER A 107 10.12 -1.63 6.86
C SER A 107 9.97 -1.20 5.40
N THR A 108 9.20 -1.97 4.62
CA THR A 108 8.93 -1.67 3.20
C THR A 108 8.19 -0.34 3.04
N ILE A 109 7.22 -0.09 3.93
CA ILE A 109 6.41 1.13 4.00
C ILE A 109 6.45 1.63 5.45
N VAL A 110 6.63 2.92 5.68
CA VAL A 110 6.59 3.55 7.02
C VAL A 110 5.43 4.53 7.02
N LEU A 111 4.43 4.27 7.86
CA LEU A 111 3.17 5.00 7.89
C LEU A 111 3.25 6.18 8.86
N SER A 112 2.52 7.25 8.58
CA SER A 112 2.21 8.25 9.60
C SER A 112 1.54 7.58 10.81
N SER A 113 1.57 8.24 11.97
CA SER A 113 0.94 7.73 13.19
C SER A 113 -0.56 7.48 13.00
N ASP A 114 -1.25 8.38 12.29
CA ASP A 114 -2.69 8.27 12.00
C ASP A 114 -3.00 7.12 11.03
N ALA A 115 -2.22 7.00 9.94
CA ALA A 115 -2.38 5.90 8.98
C ALA A 115 -2.10 4.54 9.63
N PHE A 116 -1.09 4.47 10.51
CA PHE A 116 -0.77 3.25 11.22
C PHE A 116 -1.85 2.86 12.23
N ALA A 117 -2.37 3.84 13.00
CA ALA A 117 -3.44 3.62 13.97
C ALA A 117 -4.74 3.10 13.34
N ALA A 118 -4.96 3.38 12.05
CA ALA A 118 -6.11 2.87 11.30
C ALA A 118 -6.06 1.35 11.08
N ILE A 119 -4.86 0.75 10.98
CA ILE A 119 -4.69 -0.69 10.71
C ILE A 119 -4.02 -1.48 11.85
N SER A 120 -3.42 -0.81 12.83
CA SER A 120 -2.76 -1.41 14.00
C SER A 120 -3.28 -0.80 15.32
N ARG A 121 -3.42 -1.63 16.35
CA ARG A 121 -3.74 -1.26 17.74
C ARG A 121 -2.50 -0.93 18.55
N ASN A 122 -1.32 -1.35 18.10
CA ASN A 122 -0.05 -1.10 18.75
C ASN A 122 0.80 -0.19 17.86
N PRO A 123 1.12 1.05 18.25
CA PRO A 123 1.86 2.00 17.42
C PRO A 123 3.32 1.60 17.16
N ASP A 124 3.91 0.79 18.04
CA ASP A 124 5.33 0.39 17.98
C ASP A 124 5.53 -0.97 17.31
N ALA A 125 4.46 -1.61 16.85
CA ALA A 125 4.54 -2.91 16.20
C ALA A 125 5.19 -2.81 14.82
N LYS A 126 5.95 -3.86 14.45
CA LYS A 126 6.25 -4.18 13.05
C LYS A 126 5.21 -5.18 12.56
N ILE A 127 4.48 -4.82 11.52
CA ILE A 127 3.39 -5.62 10.95
C ILE A 127 3.74 -6.12 9.56
N ASN A 128 3.21 -7.27 9.19
CA ASN A 128 3.19 -7.75 7.82
C ASN A 128 1.96 -7.19 7.12
N ILE A 129 2.15 -6.67 5.91
CA ILE A 129 1.09 -6.04 5.13
C ILE A 129 1.01 -6.63 3.74
N GLU A 130 -0.19 -6.60 3.19
CA GLU A 130 -0.43 -6.67 1.76
C GLU A 130 -0.65 -5.26 1.23
N TYR A 131 -0.12 -4.96 0.05
CA TYR A 131 -0.33 -3.67 -0.61
C TYR A 131 -0.46 -3.81 -2.12
N ILE A 132 -1.30 -2.96 -2.71
CA ILE A 132 -1.47 -2.82 -4.16
C ILE A 132 -1.44 -1.35 -4.53
N GLN A 133 -0.82 -1.02 -5.66
CA GLN A 133 -0.90 0.32 -6.22
C GLN A 133 -2.31 0.53 -6.80
N ILE A 134 -2.90 1.71 -6.56
CA ILE A 134 -4.24 2.10 -7.03
C ILE A 134 -4.23 3.42 -7.78
#